data_AF-A0A6N8NS66-F1
#
_entry.id   AF-A0A6N8NS66-F1
#
_cell.length_a   1.000
_cell.length_b   1.000
_cell.length_c   1.000
_cell.angle_alpha   90.00
_cell.angle_beta   90.00
_cell.angle_gamma   90.00
#
_symmetry.space_group_name_H-M   'P 1'
#
loop_
_entity.id
_entity.type
_entity.pdbx_description
1 polymer ?
#
loop_
_entity_poly.entity_id
_entity_poly.type
_entity_poly.pdbx_seq_one_letter_code
_entity_poly.pdbx_strand_id
1 'polypeptide(L)'
;VSAHWFTRGTGVTAMETPPTIHDFGGFPQALYDTHYPAPGSPVLAQHLVELLAPVPVTLDKEAWGFDHGSWGVLIKMYPDADIPMVQLSIDSSKPAAWHFEMGRKLAALRDEGIMLVASGNVVHNLRTVKWHGDSSPYPWAMSFNEYVKENLTWQGAVEQHPLVNYLDHEGGALSNPTPEHYLPLLYVLGAWDGQEPITIPVDGIEMGSLSMLSVQIG
;
A
#
# COMPACT_ATOMS: atom_id res chain seq x y z
N VAL A 1 -4.94 -0.46 -2.65
CA VAL A 1 -4.28 0.80 -2.28
C VAL A 1 -2.84 0.71 -2.74
N SER A 2 -2.33 1.67 -3.51
CA SER A 2 -0.93 1.62 -3.99
C SER A 2 -0.17 2.87 -3.59
N ALA A 3 1.10 2.70 -3.20
CA ALA A 3 2.05 3.77 -2.94
C ALA A 3 2.20 4.75 -4.11
N HIS A 4 1.95 4.29 -5.33
CA HIS A 4 2.17 5.05 -6.56
C HIS A 4 1.04 6.03 -6.88
N TRP A 5 -0.15 5.80 -6.34
CA TRP A 5 -1.26 6.74 -6.50
C TRP A 5 -1.33 7.69 -5.30
N PHE A 6 -0.33 8.56 -5.19
CA PHE A 6 -0.20 9.55 -4.11
C PHE A 6 -0.65 10.94 -4.59
N THR A 7 -1.86 11.35 -4.19
CA THR A 7 -2.57 12.52 -4.74
C THR A 7 -2.92 13.54 -3.67
N ARG A 8 -3.15 14.81 -4.03
CA ARG A 8 -3.78 15.75 -3.09
C ARG A 8 -5.30 15.50 -3.09
N GLY A 9 -5.82 14.93 -2.02
CA GLY A 9 -7.19 14.39 -1.96
C GLY A 9 -7.24 12.88 -2.19
N THR A 10 -8.40 12.27 -1.92
CA THR A 10 -8.65 10.83 -2.11
C THR A 10 -9.36 10.58 -3.44
N GLY A 11 -8.82 9.68 -4.24
CA GLY A 11 -9.34 9.29 -5.55
C GLY A 11 -9.57 7.78 -5.64
N VAL A 12 -10.50 7.37 -6.48
CA VAL A 12 -10.87 5.97 -6.71
C VAL A 12 -11.09 5.74 -8.21
N THR A 13 -10.52 4.67 -8.78
CA THR A 13 -10.80 4.32 -10.19
C THR A 13 -12.24 3.82 -10.31
N ALA A 14 -12.98 4.30 -11.29
CA ALA A 14 -14.40 4.00 -11.49
C ALA A 14 -14.74 3.58 -12.94
N MET A 15 -13.73 3.19 -13.72
CA MET A 15 -13.89 2.67 -15.08
C MET A 15 -14.34 1.20 -15.03
N GLU A 16 -15.13 0.74 -16.00
CA GLU A 16 -15.43 -0.69 -16.19
C GLU A 16 -14.20 -1.47 -16.69
N THR A 17 -13.35 -0.82 -17.47
CA THR A 17 -12.11 -1.38 -18.02
C THR A 17 -10.94 -0.42 -17.81
N PRO A 18 -10.40 -0.31 -16.57
CA PRO A 18 -9.25 0.54 -16.30
C PRO A 18 -8.03 0.07 -17.11
N PRO A 19 -7.23 0.98 -17.71
CA PRO A 19 -6.01 0.58 -18.39
C PRO A 19 -4.95 0.09 -17.38
N THR A 20 -4.05 -0.79 -17.80
CA THR A 20 -2.76 -0.95 -17.12
C THR A 20 -1.87 0.22 -17.51
N ILE A 21 -1.42 1.02 -16.56
CA ILE A 21 -0.49 2.13 -16.80
C ILE A 21 0.95 1.67 -16.56
N HIS A 22 1.95 2.53 -16.77
CA HIS A 22 3.35 2.24 -16.45
C HIS A 22 3.97 3.51 -15.87
N ASP A 23 3.89 3.66 -14.55
CA ASP A 23 4.19 4.88 -13.80
C ASP A 23 5.67 4.99 -13.35
N PHE A 24 6.55 4.17 -13.93
CA PHE A 24 7.99 4.15 -13.66
C PHE A 24 8.84 4.39 -14.92
N GLY A 25 10.10 4.79 -14.70
CA GLY A 25 11.10 5.06 -15.74
C GLY A 25 12.41 4.31 -15.51
N GLY A 26 13.11 3.96 -16.60
CA GLY A 26 14.48 3.43 -16.53
C GLY A 26 14.60 1.91 -16.34
N PHE A 27 13.52 1.16 -16.57
CA PHE A 27 13.49 -0.30 -16.42
C PHE A 27 13.48 -1.04 -17.77
N PRO A 28 13.73 -2.37 -17.80
CA PRO A 28 13.71 -3.16 -19.03
C PRO A 28 12.35 -3.17 -19.74
N GLN A 29 12.36 -3.29 -21.08
CA GLN A 29 11.16 -3.31 -21.93
C GLN A 29 10.13 -4.37 -21.50
N ALA A 30 10.59 -5.52 -21.00
CA ALA A 30 9.70 -6.58 -20.53
C ALA A 30 8.72 -6.13 -19.43
N LEU A 31 9.09 -5.13 -18.61
CA LEU A 31 8.16 -4.56 -17.63
C LEU A 31 7.10 -3.67 -18.28
N TYR A 32 7.44 -2.95 -19.34
CA TYR A 32 6.50 -2.12 -20.12
C TYR A 32 5.55 -2.93 -21.02
N ASP A 33 5.94 -4.16 -21.36
CA ASP A 33 5.10 -5.09 -22.12
C ASP A 33 4.12 -5.87 -21.23
N THR A 34 4.15 -5.65 -19.90
CA THR A 34 3.23 -6.31 -18.97
C THR A 34 1.85 -5.66 -19.04
N HIS A 35 0.80 -6.49 -19.05
CA HIS A 35 -0.58 -6.03 -19.05
C HIS A 35 -1.38 -6.83 -18.02
N TYR A 36 -2.21 -6.15 -17.22
CA TYR A 36 -3.06 -6.75 -16.20
C TYR A 36 -4.50 -6.24 -16.36
N PRO A 37 -5.30 -6.88 -17.23
CA PRO A 37 -6.62 -6.40 -17.66
C PRO A 37 -7.73 -6.79 -16.69
N ALA A 38 -7.55 -6.55 -15.39
CA ALA A 38 -8.60 -6.82 -14.42
C ALA A 38 -9.86 -5.98 -14.73
N PRO A 39 -11.08 -6.53 -14.65
CA PRO A 39 -12.28 -5.72 -14.81
C PRO A 39 -12.34 -4.69 -13.67
N GLY A 40 -12.80 -3.49 -13.97
CA GLY A 40 -13.12 -2.52 -12.93
C GLY A 40 -14.46 -2.82 -12.26
N SER A 41 -14.73 -2.18 -11.12
CA SER A 41 -16.04 -2.26 -10.47
C SER A 41 -16.58 -0.86 -10.13
N PRO A 42 -17.35 -0.22 -11.05
CA PRO A 42 -17.98 1.06 -10.78
C PRO A 42 -18.94 1.03 -9.57
N VAL A 43 -19.55 -0.13 -9.30
CA VAL A 43 -20.41 -0.35 -8.13
C VAL A 43 -19.60 -0.25 -6.84
N LEU A 44 -18.46 -0.96 -6.75
CA LEU A 44 -17.57 -0.85 -5.59
C LEU A 44 -16.97 0.55 -5.47
N ALA A 45 -16.63 1.20 -6.58
CA ALA A 45 -16.13 2.57 -6.60
C ALA A 45 -17.15 3.56 -5.99
N GLN A 46 -18.41 3.45 -6.38
CA GLN A 46 -19.50 4.25 -5.81
C GLN A 46 -19.73 3.93 -4.33
N HIS A 47 -19.69 2.66 -3.95
CA HIS A 47 -19.83 2.23 -2.56
C HIS A 47 -18.71 2.79 -1.67
N LEU A 48 -17.46 2.85 -2.16
CA LEU A 48 -16.34 3.49 -1.46
C LEU A 48 -16.59 4.99 -1.19
N VAL A 49 -17.23 5.72 -2.10
CA VAL A 49 -17.60 7.13 -1.89
C VAL A 49 -18.57 7.27 -0.72
N GLU A 50 -19.55 6.37 -0.64
CA GLU A 50 -20.58 6.37 0.40
C GLU A 50 -19.98 5.98 1.76
N LEU A 51 -19.18 4.91 1.80
CA LEU A 51 -18.52 4.42 3.00
C LEU A 51 -17.56 5.45 3.61
N LEU A 52 -16.81 6.15 2.76
CA LEU A 52 -15.78 7.08 3.21
C LEU A 52 -16.33 8.47 3.58
N ALA A 53 -17.61 8.74 3.35
CA ALA A 53 -18.25 9.99 3.75
C ALA A 53 -17.97 10.31 5.25
N PRO A 54 -17.73 11.59 5.61
CA PRO A 54 -17.78 12.79 4.76
C PRO A 54 -16.46 13.09 4.01
N VAL A 55 -15.50 12.17 3.93
CA VAL A 55 -14.28 12.38 3.15
C VAL A 55 -14.65 12.53 1.67
N PRO A 56 -14.29 13.64 1.00
CA PRO A 56 -14.51 13.78 -0.43
C PRO A 56 -13.66 12.76 -1.20
N VAL A 57 -14.31 11.90 -1.97
CA VAL A 57 -13.66 10.90 -2.83
C VAL A 57 -13.96 11.24 -4.28
N THR A 58 -12.92 11.44 -5.09
CA THR A 58 -13.04 11.67 -6.53
C THR A 58 -13.14 10.34 -7.26
N LEU A 59 -14.20 10.14 -8.03
CA LEU A 59 -14.30 9.03 -8.97
C LEU A 59 -13.53 9.37 -10.24
N ASP A 60 -12.37 8.75 -10.44
CA ASP A 60 -11.59 8.83 -11.67
C ASP A 60 -12.15 7.85 -12.70
N LYS A 61 -12.68 8.39 -13.80
CA LYS A 61 -13.30 7.64 -14.89
C LYS A 61 -12.44 7.60 -16.16
N GLU A 62 -11.26 8.22 -16.15
CA GLU A 62 -10.57 8.53 -17.41
C GLU A 62 -9.04 8.48 -17.30
N ALA A 63 -8.46 8.99 -16.21
CA ALA A 63 -7.05 9.37 -16.18
C ALA A 63 -6.15 8.28 -15.57
N TRP A 64 -6.53 7.76 -14.40
CA TRP A 64 -5.75 6.72 -13.74
C TRP A 64 -6.07 5.32 -14.27
N GLY A 65 -5.12 4.41 -14.07
CA GLY A 65 -5.27 2.99 -14.35
C GLY A 65 -4.58 2.18 -13.26
N PHE A 66 -4.60 0.85 -13.36
CA PHE A 66 -3.86 0.05 -12.41
C PHE A 66 -2.38 0.35 -12.56
N ASP A 67 -1.73 0.83 -11.47
CA ASP A 67 -0.29 1.19 -11.34
C ASP A 67 0.61 0.02 -10.89
N HIS A 68 1.94 0.17 -10.94
CA HIS A 68 2.84 -0.99 -10.85
C HIS A 68 2.91 -1.59 -9.47
N GLY A 69 2.66 -0.78 -8.45
CA GLY A 69 2.44 -1.28 -7.11
C GLY A 69 1.25 -2.24 -7.08
N SER A 70 0.23 -2.04 -7.92
CA SER A 70 -0.90 -2.94 -8.04
C SER A 70 -0.59 -4.17 -8.90
N TRP A 71 -0.30 -3.99 -10.20
CA TRP A 71 -0.18 -5.16 -11.09
C TRP A 71 1.09 -5.98 -10.83
N GLY A 72 2.17 -5.39 -10.30
CA GLY A 72 3.41 -6.11 -10.01
C GLY A 72 3.23 -7.27 -9.03
N VAL A 73 2.31 -7.11 -8.07
CA VAL A 73 1.91 -8.17 -7.13
C VAL A 73 0.82 -9.06 -7.74
N LEU A 74 -0.21 -8.43 -8.31
CA LEU A 74 -1.44 -9.14 -8.70
C LEU A 74 -1.25 -10.08 -9.89
N ILE A 75 -0.33 -9.80 -10.82
CA ILE A 75 0.02 -10.74 -11.91
C ILE A 75 0.53 -12.09 -11.39
N LYS A 76 1.03 -12.15 -10.15
CA LYS A 76 1.47 -13.39 -9.49
C LYS A 76 0.39 -14.01 -8.63
N MET A 77 -0.40 -13.17 -7.96
CA MET A 77 -1.45 -13.62 -7.04
C MET A 77 -2.69 -14.14 -7.77
N TYR A 78 -3.13 -13.43 -8.82
CA TYR A 78 -4.31 -13.74 -9.63
C TYR A 78 -4.00 -13.55 -11.12
N PRO A 79 -3.23 -14.47 -11.74
CA PRO A 79 -2.68 -14.28 -13.08
C PRO A 79 -3.73 -14.15 -14.19
N ASP A 80 -4.94 -14.69 -13.99
CA ASP A 80 -6.02 -14.64 -14.98
C ASP A 80 -6.72 -13.26 -15.05
N ALA A 81 -6.44 -12.36 -14.10
CA ALA A 81 -7.02 -11.01 -14.02
C ALA A 81 -8.55 -11.01 -14.10
N ASP A 82 -9.21 -12.00 -13.48
CA ASP A 82 -10.66 -12.23 -13.54
C ASP A 82 -11.42 -11.69 -12.32
N ILE A 83 -10.71 -11.15 -11.33
CA ILE A 83 -11.29 -10.52 -10.14
C ILE A 83 -11.51 -9.02 -10.39
N PRO A 84 -12.74 -8.50 -10.22
CA PRO A 84 -12.99 -7.07 -10.32
C PRO A 84 -12.20 -6.26 -9.30
N MET A 85 -11.59 -5.16 -9.76
CA MET A 85 -10.70 -4.34 -8.94
C MET A 85 -11.08 -2.87 -8.98
N VAL A 86 -10.86 -2.21 -7.85
CA VAL A 86 -10.91 -0.76 -7.72
C VAL A 86 -9.63 -0.33 -7.02
N GLN A 87 -8.96 0.66 -7.59
CA GLN A 87 -7.81 1.26 -6.95
C GLN A 87 -8.25 2.47 -6.12
N LEU A 88 -7.64 2.63 -4.93
CA LEU A 88 -7.84 3.76 -4.01
C LEU A 88 -6.49 4.48 -3.85
N SER A 89 -6.51 5.80 -4.01
CA SER A 89 -5.34 6.67 -3.87
C SER A 89 -5.05 7.01 -2.40
N ILE A 90 -3.84 7.52 -2.16
CA ILE A 90 -3.37 7.98 -0.86
C ILE A 90 -3.35 9.52 -0.87
N ASP A 91 -4.05 10.16 0.08
CA ASP A 91 -4.12 11.63 0.18
C ASP A 91 -2.84 12.22 0.83
N SER A 92 -2.00 12.85 0.02
CA SER A 92 -0.73 13.46 0.43
C SER A 92 -0.84 14.62 1.41
N SER A 93 -2.04 15.16 1.60
CA SER A 93 -2.29 16.26 2.54
C SER A 93 -2.64 15.80 3.96
N LYS A 94 -2.65 14.49 4.22
CA LYS A 94 -3.14 13.90 5.48
C LYS A 94 -2.01 13.27 6.30
N PRO A 95 -2.11 13.28 7.65
CA PRO A 95 -1.13 12.65 8.52
C PRO A 95 -1.30 11.13 8.58
N ALA A 96 -0.28 10.40 9.03
CA ALA A 96 -0.29 8.94 9.18
C ALA A 96 -1.51 8.42 9.98
N ALA A 97 -1.89 9.09 11.06
CA ALA A 97 -3.05 8.74 11.87
C ALA A 97 -4.35 8.73 11.05
N TRP A 98 -4.50 9.68 10.13
CA TRP A 98 -5.67 9.75 9.25
C TRP A 98 -5.72 8.55 8.29
N HIS A 99 -4.58 8.09 7.76
CA HIS A 99 -4.52 6.90 6.91
C HIS A 99 -4.84 5.62 7.69
N PHE A 100 -4.47 5.54 8.97
CA PHE A 100 -4.90 4.45 9.85
C PHE A 100 -6.43 4.44 10.04
N GLU A 101 -7.04 5.61 10.27
CA GLU A 101 -8.50 5.73 10.36
C GLU A 101 -9.21 5.38 9.03
N MET A 102 -8.58 5.62 7.88
CA MET A 102 -9.10 5.14 6.60
C MET A 102 -9.16 3.62 6.55
N GLY A 103 -8.13 2.92 7.03
CA GLY A 103 -8.14 1.48 7.20
C GLY A 103 -9.32 0.99 8.05
N ARG A 104 -9.59 1.67 9.18
CA ARG A 104 -10.75 1.35 10.04
C ARG A 104 -12.08 1.48 9.33
N LYS A 105 -12.26 2.49 8.48
CA LYS A 105 -13.46 2.64 7.66
C LYS A 105 -13.59 1.51 6.65
N LEU A 106 -12.48 1.14 5.99
CA LEU A 106 -12.44 0.08 4.99
C LEU A 106 -12.66 -1.32 5.57
N ALA A 107 -12.47 -1.51 6.88
CA ALA A 107 -12.65 -2.79 7.56
C ALA A 107 -14.01 -3.44 7.28
N ALA A 108 -15.08 -2.63 7.21
CA ALA A 108 -16.44 -3.10 6.94
C ALA A 108 -16.58 -3.83 5.59
N LEU A 109 -15.77 -3.46 4.59
CA LEU A 109 -15.80 -4.09 3.26
C LEU A 109 -15.36 -5.56 3.30
N ARG A 110 -14.59 -5.95 4.32
CA ARG A 110 -14.12 -7.33 4.48
C ARG A 110 -15.26 -8.30 4.73
N ASP A 111 -16.32 -7.84 5.43
CA ASP A 111 -17.54 -8.60 5.66
C ASP A 111 -18.44 -8.67 4.42
N GLU A 112 -18.17 -7.85 3.40
CA GLU A 112 -18.91 -7.76 2.14
C GLU A 112 -18.24 -8.56 1.01
N GLY A 113 -17.24 -9.39 1.34
CA GLY A 113 -16.50 -10.19 0.36
C GLY A 113 -15.46 -9.40 -0.45
N ILE A 114 -15.05 -8.23 0.04
CA ILE A 114 -14.01 -7.41 -0.59
C ILE A 114 -12.67 -7.63 0.10
N MET A 115 -11.66 -8.04 -0.67
CA MET A 115 -10.29 -8.16 -0.18
C MET A 115 -9.56 -6.82 -0.29
N LEU A 116 -8.94 -6.37 0.80
CA LEU A 116 -8.08 -5.20 0.80
C LEU A 116 -6.63 -5.62 0.47
N VAL A 117 -6.12 -5.14 -0.66
CA VAL A 117 -4.70 -5.29 -1.03
C VAL A 117 -4.04 -3.92 -0.99
N ALA A 118 -2.99 -3.78 -0.19
CA ALA A 118 -2.19 -2.57 -0.12
C ALA A 118 -0.73 -2.89 -0.44
N SER A 119 -0.12 -2.11 -1.34
CA SER A 119 1.24 -2.34 -1.80
C SER A 119 2.11 -1.08 -1.69
N GLY A 120 3.34 -1.30 -1.23
CA GLY A 120 4.36 -0.32 -0.92
C GLY A 120 5.56 -1.05 -0.31
N ASN A 121 6.40 -0.34 0.44
CA ASN A 121 7.53 -0.92 1.18
C ASN A 121 7.74 -0.13 2.48
N VAL A 122 7.93 -0.84 3.60
CA VAL A 122 8.13 -0.18 4.91
C VAL A 122 9.53 0.43 5.05
N VAL A 123 10.48 -0.04 4.24
CA VAL A 123 11.76 0.63 3.99
C VAL A 123 11.84 0.85 2.48
N HIS A 124 11.84 2.12 2.08
CA HIS A 124 11.88 2.53 0.68
C HIS A 124 12.76 3.79 0.49
N ASN A 125 14.06 3.57 0.31
CA ASN A 125 14.97 4.67 -0.02
C ASN A 125 15.84 4.34 -1.24
N LEU A 126 15.32 4.69 -2.41
CA LEU A 126 16.00 4.44 -3.69
C LEU A 126 17.37 5.11 -3.82
N ARG A 127 17.68 6.14 -3.01
CA ARG A 127 19.01 6.78 -3.00
C ARG A 127 20.09 5.90 -2.36
N THR A 128 19.71 4.91 -1.57
CA THR A 128 20.64 3.99 -0.88
C THR A 128 20.62 2.59 -1.46
N VAL A 129 19.75 2.30 -2.43
CA VAL A 129 19.63 0.99 -3.07
C VAL A 129 20.93 0.56 -3.74
N LYS A 130 21.33 -0.68 -3.49
CA LYS A 130 22.49 -1.35 -4.10
C LYS A 130 22.03 -2.13 -5.34
N TRP A 131 22.04 -1.48 -6.51
CA TRP A 131 21.62 -2.09 -7.79
C TRP A 131 22.54 -3.21 -8.28
N HIS A 132 23.79 -3.21 -7.85
CA HIS A 132 24.80 -4.21 -8.19
C HIS A 132 25.65 -4.56 -6.97
N GLY A 133 26.14 -5.79 -6.93
CA GLY A 133 27.03 -6.26 -5.86
C GLY A 133 26.28 -6.87 -4.69
N ASP A 134 26.84 -6.73 -3.49
CA ASP A 134 26.32 -7.32 -2.26
C ASP A 134 24.94 -6.77 -1.89
N SER A 135 23.92 -7.64 -1.92
CA SER A 135 22.54 -7.31 -1.56
C SER A 135 22.29 -7.27 -0.06
N SER A 136 23.31 -7.50 0.78
CA SER A 136 23.16 -7.54 2.24
C SER A 136 22.45 -6.29 2.78
N PRO A 137 21.43 -6.47 3.64
CA PRO A 137 20.68 -5.38 4.23
C PRO A 137 21.55 -4.39 4.99
N TYR A 138 21.23 -3.10 4.93
CA TYR A 138 21.86 -2.13 5.82
C TYR A 138 21.36 -2.33 7.26
N PRO A 139 22.23 -2.16 8.28
CA PRO A 139 21.81 -2.29 9.68
C PRO A 139 20.65 -1.37 10.07
N TRP A 140 20.64 -0.13 9.57
CA TRP A 140 19.54 0.81 9.83
C TRP A 140 18.22 0.38 9.16
N ALA A 141 18.29 -0.27 7.99
CA ALA A 141 17.12 -0.78 7.28
C ALA A 141 16.54 -1.98 8.04
N MET A 142 17.40 -2.89 8.50
CA MET A 142 16.98 -4.00 9.37
C MET A 142 16.37 -3.50 10.67
N SER A 143 17.00 -2.52 11.33
CA SER A 143 16.51 -1.95 12.59
C SER A 143 15.11 -1.38 12.44
N PHE A 144 14.85 -0.59 11.38
CA PHE A 144 13.51 -0.07 11.13
C PHE A 144 12.50 -1.18 10.74
N ASN A 145 12.92 -2.17 9.94
CA ASN A 145 12.06 -3.30 9.57
C ASN A 145 11.61 -4.12 10.79
N GLU A 146 12.53 -4.43 11.71
CA GLU A 146 12.20 -5.13 12.95
C GLU A 146 11.32 -4.28 13.87
N TYR A 147 11.59 -2.99 13.99
CA TYR A 147 10.70 -2.06 14.69
C TYR A 147 9.27 -2.11 14.12
N VAL A 148 9.12 -2.19 12.79
CA VAL A 148 7.80 -2.34 12.18
C VAL A 148 7.13 -3.64 12.62
N LYS A 149 7.84 -4.76 12.51
CA LYS A 149 7.33 -6.11 12.86
C LYS A 149 6.91 -6.22 14.32
N GLU A 150 7.73 -5.71 15.24
CA GLU A 150 7.49 -5.77 16.69
C GLU A 150 6.23 -5.00 17.11
N ASN A 151 5.78 -4.04 16.29
CA ASN A 151 4.66 -3.16 16.62
C ASN A 151 3.40 -3.42 15.77
N LEU A 152 3.36 -4.48 14.96
CA LEU A 152 2.18 -4.83 14.15
C LEU A 152 0.94 -5.11 15.00
N THR A 153 1.11 -5.76 16.16
CA THR A 153 0.02 -6.15 17.06
C THR A 153 -0.23 -5.15 18.17
N TRP A 154 0.27 -3.91 18.04
CA TRP A 154 0.09 -2.88 19.04
C TRP A 154 -1.39 -2.47 19.16
N GLN A 155 -1.87 -2.24 20.38
CA GLN A 155 -3.24 -1.80 20.65
C GLN A 155 -3.25 -0.58 21.57
N GLY A 156 -4.12 0.39 21.27
CA GLY A 156 -4.27 1.61 22.04
C GLY A 156 -4.82 2.77 21.20
N ALA A 157 -4.67 4.00 21.69
CA ALA A 157 -5.08 5.20 20.96
C ALA A 157 -4.21 5.41 19.71
N VAL A 158 -4.83 5.68 18.55
CA VAL A 158 -4.12 5.83 17.26
C VAL A 158 -2.94 6.82 17.32
N GLU A 159 -3.10 7.91 18.08
CA GLU A 159 -2.08 8.95 18.26
C GLU A 159 -0.83 8.48 19.00
N GLN A 160 -0.90 7.33 19.68
CA GLN A 160 0.22 6.70 20.40
C GLN A 160 0.77 5.48 19.67
N HIS A 161 0.17 5.10 18.52
CA HIS A 161 0.57 3.91 17.81
C HIS A 161 2.00 4.07 17.27
N PRO A 162 2.94 3.17 17.59
CA PRO A 162 4.33 3.28 17.14
C PRO A 162 4.43 3.40 15.61
N LEU A 163 3.71 2.55 14.88
CA LEU A 163 3.66 2.58 13.41
C LEU A 163 2.96 3.79 12.80
N VAL A 164 2.10 4.51 13.55
CA VAL A 164 1.59 5.82 13.13
C VAL A 164 2.66 6.89 13.33
N ASN A 165 3.38 6.83 14.44
CA ASN A 165 4.49 7.72 14.78
C ASN A 165 5.85 7.21 14.29
N TYR A 166 5.88 6.53 13.14
CA TYR A 166 7.06 5.80 12.67
C TYR A 166 8.30 6.67 12.45
N LEU A 167 8.13 7.98 12.28
CA LEU A 167 9.21 8.95 12.16
C LEU A 167 9.96 9.20 13.48
N ASP A 168 9.40 8.80 14.62
CA ASP A 168 10.06 8.91 15.93
C ASP A 168 11.17 7.85 16.09
N HIS A 169 11.16 6.79 15.29
CA HIS A 169 12.28 5.84 15.23
C HIS A 169 13.49 6.47 14.52
N GLU A 170 14.70 6.22 15.01
CA GLU A 170 15.94 6.80 14.46
C GLU A 170 16.13 6.55 12.95
N GLY A 171 15.71 5.37 12.49
CA GLY A 171 15.73 4.96 11.08
C GLY A 171 14.52 5.41 10.27
N GLY A 172 13.49 6.04 10.87
CA GLY A 172 12.21 6.33 10.22
C GLY A 172 12.32 7.25 9.00
N ALA A 173 12.92 8.44 9.19
CA ALA A 173 13.10 9.40 8.10
C ALA A 173 14.11 8.91 7.02
N LEU A 174 15.09 8.08 7.41
CA LEU A 174 16.03 7.49 6.47
C LEU A 174 15.39 6.35 5.66
N SER A 175 14.53 5.55 6.29
CA SER A 175 13.81 4.45 5.64
C SER A 175 12.70 4.94 4.74
N ASN A 176 12.05 6.04 5.10
CA ASN A 176 10.93 6.63 4.37
C ASN A 176 11.14 8.14 4.20
N PRO A 177 11.99 8.57 3.24
CA PRO A 177 12.22 9.99 2.98
C PRO A 177 10.95 10.75 2.56
N THR A 178 9.99 10.01 1.99
CA THR A 178 8.63 10.42 1.69
C THR A 178 7.68 9.29 2.15
N PRO A 179 6.42 9.59 2.51
CA PRO A 179 5.59 8.65 3.27
C PRO A 179 4.87 7.61 2.40
N GLU A 180 4.75 7.83 1.09
CA GLU A 180 3.80 7.13 0.22
C GLU A 180 4.01 5.61 0.14
N HIS A 181 5.24 5.11 0.26
CA HIS A 181 5.52 3.67 0.28
C HIS A 181 5.22 3.01 1.62
N TYR A 182 5.26 3.77 2.72
CA TYR A 182 4.98 3.27 4.07
C TYR A 182 3.49 3.28 4.39
N LEU A 183 2.78 4.35 4.01
CA LEU A 183 1.37 4.56 4.33
C LEU A 183 0.41 3.40 3.97
N PRO A 184 0.60 2.62 2.88
CA PRO A 184 -0.21 1.44 2.58
C PRO A 184 -0.36 0.46 3.75
N LEU A 185 0.68 0.27 4.56
CA LEU A 185 0.62 -0.60 5.74
C LEU A 185 -0.43 -0.11 6.75
N LEU A 186 -0.60 1.20 6.91
CA LEU A 186 -1.57 1.76 7.87
C LEU A 186 -3.02 1.55 7.44
N TYR A 187 -3.29 1.47 6.12
CA TYR A 187 -4.62 1.10 5.63
C TYR A 187 -4.96 -0.35 5.99
N VAL A 188 -3.96 -1.25 5.95
CA VAL A 188 -4.13 -2.66 6.34
C VAL A 188 -4.29 -2.77 7.85
N LEU A 189 -3.37 -2.22 8.64
CA LEU A 189 -3.43 -2.26 10.10
C LEU A 189 -4.67 -1.58 10.69
N GLY A 190 -5.15 -0.50 10.07
CA GLY A 190 -6.40 0.12 10.46
C GLY A 190 -7.61 -0.82 10.34
N ALA A 191 -7.55 -1.80 9.44
CA ALA A 191 -8.61 -2.78 9.24
C ALA A 191 -8.56 -3.98 10.21
N TRP A 192 -7.58 -4.01 11.13
CA TRP A 192 -7.45 -5.04 12.15
C TRP A 192 -8.47 -4.85 13.29
N ASP A 193 -9.14 -5.93 13.70
CA ASP A 193 -10.08 -5.91 14.82
C ASP A 193 -9.42 -6.02 16.22
N GLY A 194 -8.12 -6.27 16.28
CA GLY A 194 -7.37 -6.48 17.53
C GLY A 194 -7.42 -7.91 18.07
N GLN A 195 -8.06 -8.85 17.38
CA GLN A 195 -8.27 -10.24 17.80
C GLN A 195 -7.79 -11.24 16.75
N GLU A 196 -8.12 -11.02 15.48
CA GLU A 196 -7.74 -11.88 14.37
C GLU A 196 -6.21 -11.94 14.20
N PRO A 197 -5.67 -13.04 13.63
CA PRO A 197 -4.23 -13.18 13.49
C PRO A 197 -3.66 -12.12 12.54
N ILE A 198 -2.52 -11.56 12.93
CA ILE A 198 -1.62 -10.87 12.01
C ILE A 198 -0.50 -11.85 11.64
N THR A 199 -0.29 -12.08 10.35
CA THR A 199 0.77 -12.96 9.85
C THR A 199 1.71 -12.22 8.91
N ILE A 200 2.94 -12.74 8.81
CA ILE A 200 3.97 -12.23 7.90
C ILE A 200 4.22 -13.33 6.85
N PRO A 201 3.50 -13.32 5.71
CA PRO A 201 3.63 -14.37 4.70
C PRO A 201 5.01 -14.38 4.02
N VAL A 202 5.65 -13.22 3.90
CA VAL A 202 7.02 -13.08 3.39
C VAL A 202 7.68 -11.86 4.04
N ASP A 203 8.99 -11.97 4.29
CA ASP A 203 9.84 -10.91 4.81
C ASP A 203 11.23 -11.02 4.17
N GLY A 204 11.96 -9.92 4.14
CA GLY A 204 13.27 -9.82 3.52
C GLY A 204 13.61 -8.37 3.22
N ILE A 205 14.90 -8.08 3.05
CA ILE A 205 15.35 -6.78 2.57
C ILE A 205 16.24 -7.02 1.37
N GLU A 206 15.79 -6.51 0.22
CA GLU A 206 16.50 -6.60 -1.04
C GLU A 206 17.33 -5.36 -1.28
N MET A 207 18.43 -5.53 -2.02
CA MET A 207 19.29 -4.45 -2.49
C MET A 207 19.71 -3.46 -1.38
N GLY A 208 19.89 -3.96 -0.15
CA GLY A 208 20.29 -3.17 1.02
C GLY A 208 19.16 -2.43 1.75
N SER A 209 18.21 -1.83 1.03
CA SER A 209 17.23 -0.87 1.60
C SER A 209 15.81 -0.94 1.01
N LEU A 210 15.44 -2.06 0.38
CA LEU A 210 14.06 -2.31 -0.07
C LEU A 210 13.47 -3.45 0.75
N SER A 211 12.67 -3.10 1.77
CA SER A 211 11.99 -4.12 2.57
C SER A 211 10.84 -4.75 1.78
N MET A 212 10.82 -6.08 1.75
CA MET A 212 9.78 -6.92 1.17
C MET A 212 8.82 -7.46 2.24
N LEU A 213 8.82 -6.86 3.44
CA LEU A 213 7.91 -7.21 4.52
C LEU A 213 6.46 -7.13 4.03
N SER A 214 5.80 -8.28 4.04
CA SER A 214 4.37 -8.40 3.74
C SER A 214 3.62 -8.74 5.02
N VAL A 215 2.42 -8.18 5.16
CA VAL A 215 1.57 -8.35 6.34
C VAL A 215 0.18 -8.77 5.89
N GLN A 216 -0.39 -9.79 6.52
CA GLN A 216 -1.75 -10.25 6.31
C GLN A 216 -2.53 -10.17 7.64
N ILE A 217 -3.79 -9.74 7.55
CA ILE A 217 -4.76 -9.66 8.65
C ILE A 217 -5.93 -10.58 8.35
N GLY A 218 -6.24 -11.46 9.31
CA GLY A 218 -7.27 -12.51 9.17
C GLY A 218 -6.85 -13.66 8.27
#